data_AF-A0A3S3UAD9-F1
#
_entry.id   AF-A0A3S3UAD9-F1
#
_cell.length_a   1.000
_cell.length_b   1.000
_cell.length_c   1.000
_cell.angle_alpha   90.00
_cell.angle_beta   90.00
_cell.angle_gamma   90.00
#
_symmetry.space_group_name_H-M   'P 1'
#
loop_
_entity.id
_entity.type
_entity.pdbx_description
1 polymer ?
#
loop_
_entity_poly.entity_id
_entity_poly.type
_entity_poly.pdbx_seq_one_letter_code
_entity_poly.pdbx_strand_id
1 'polypeptide(L)'
;MMAREYRETNNGPGALTKEMIEACVVLKIDMEKDAANLDNLREELGKLNNEVKDLGAYLKNNKGQFDENDNSAARRAYQAKVKEYNSRIPILKKRTQKYQDMIKPYKDKEVKFEQECNNQPYYEDDYKAIEEKMGRGL
;
A
#
# COMPACT_ATOMS: atom_id res chain seq x y z
N MET A 1 11.27 3.29 -27.02
CA MET A 1 10.03 2.54 -26.79
C MET A 1 9.46 2.20 -28.14
N MET A 2 9.25 0.92 -28.46
CA MET A 2 8.54 0.51 -29.68
C MET A 2 7.08 0.98 -29.54
N ALA A 3 6.53 1.60 -30.59
CA ALA A 3 5.12 2.00 -30.59
C ALA A 3 4.25 0.74 -30.46
N ARG A 4 3.26 0.75 -29.56
CA ARG A 4 2.29 -0.35 -29.46
C ARG A 4 1.40 -0.34 -30.70
N GLU A 5 1.27 -1.50 -31.34
CA GLU A 5 0.40 -1.69 -32.49
C GLU A 5 -0.98 -2.13 -31.99
N TYR A 6 -1.97 -1.26 -32.17
CA TYR A 6 -3.37 -1.53 -31.83
C TYR A 6 -4.03 -2.35 -32.94
N ARG A 7 -5.09 -3.09 -32.61
CA ARG A 7 -5.91 -3.76 -33.62
C ARG A 7 -6.71 -2.71 -34.39
N GLU A 8 -6.74 -2.84 -35.71
CA GLU A 8 -7.53 -1.96 -36.57
C GLU A 8 -9.03 -2.16 -36.31
N THR A 9 -9.75 -1.05 -36.31
CA THR A 9 -11.21 -0.98 -36.31
C THR A 9 -11.67 -0.47 -37.67
N ASN A 10 -12.96 -0.59 -37.97
CA ASN A 10 -13.54 -0.07 -39.23
C ASN A 10 -13.28 1.44 -39.46
N ASN A 11 -12.85 2.18 -38.44
CA ASN A 11 -12.53 3.61 -38.49
C ASN A 11 -11.03 3.94 -38.25
N GLY A 12 -10.12 2.96 -38.31
CA GLY A 12 -8.67 3.13 -38.08
C GLY A 12 -8.11 2.33 -36.88
N PRO A 13 -6.80 2.41 -36.55
CA PRO A 13 -6.23 1.74 -35.38
C PRO A 13 -6.91 2.23 -34.10
N GLY A 14 -7.48 1.32 -33.30
CA GLY A 14 -8.34 1.77 -32.22
C GLY A 14 -8.99 0.68 -31.38
N ALA A 15 -8.37 -0.47 -31.17
CA ALA A 15 -8.77 -1.42 -30.13
C ALA A 15 -7.55 -2.11 -29.52
N LEU A 16 -7.60 -2.40 -28.22
CA LEU A 16 -6.60 -3.21 -27.54
C LEU A 16 -6.51 -4.59 -28.20
N THR A 17 -5.30 -5.08 -28.42
CA THR A 17 -5.09 -6.48 -28.81
C THR A 17 -5.32 -7.41 -27.62
N LYS A 18 -5.46 -8.70 -27.89
CA LYS A 18 -5.56 -9.72 -26.84
C LYS A 18 -4.40 -9.66 -25.83
N GLU A 19 -3.17 -9.43 -26.28
CA GLU A 19 -1.99 -9.30 -25.42
C GLU A 19 -2.05 -8.03 -24.55
N MET A 20 -2.60 -6.93 -25.10
CA MET A 20 -2.79 -5.68 -24.36
C MET A 20 -3.87 -5.85 -23.29
N ILE A 21 -4.97 -6.52 -23.61
CA ILE A 21 -6.03 -6.87 -22.66
C ILE A 21 -5.46 -7.75 -21.55
N GLU A 22 -4.68 -8.78 -21.87
CA GLU A 22 -4.02 -9.63 -20.88
C GLU A 22 -3.11 -8.82 -19.95
N ALA A 23 -2.28 -7.94 -20.51
CA ALA A 23 -1.42 -7.06 -19.72
C ALA A 23 -2.23 -6.13 -18.80
N CYS A 24 -3.37 -5.63 -19.26
CA CYS A 24 -4.28 -4.81 -18.46
C CYS A 24 -4.93 -5.59 -17.31
N VAL A 25 -5.36 -6.83 -17.55
CA VAL A 25 -5.92 -7.71 -16.52
C VAL A 25 -4.86 -8.04 -15.47
N VAL A 26 -3.65 -8.43 -15.88
CA VAL A 26 -2.53 -8.70 -14.95
C VAL A 26 -2.19 -7.46 -14.13
N LEU A 27 -2.09 -6.30 -14.78
CA LEU A 27 -1.83 -5.03 -14.10
C LEU A 27 -2.90 -4.72 -13.04
N LYS A 28 -4.18 -4.98 -13.34
CA LYS A 28 -5.28 -4.80 -12.38
C LYS A 28 -5.16 -5.73 -11.18
N ILE A 29 -4.90 -7.02 -11.40
CA ILE A 29 -4.70 -8.00 -10.32
C ILE A 29 -3.54 -7.60 -9.42
N ASP A 30 -2.41 -7.19 -10.01
CA ASP A 30 -1.25 -6.71 -9.27
C ASP A 30 -1.57 -5.46 -8.45
N MET A 31 -2.35 -4.53 -9.01
CA MET A 31 -2.80 -3.32 -8.30
C MET A 31 -3.73 -3.66 -7.13
N GLU A 32 -4.67 -4.59 -7.31
CA GLU A 32 -5.57 -5.03 -6.23
C GLU A 32 -4.80 -5.67 -5.07
N LYS A 33 -3.79 -6.49 -5.38
CA LYS A 33 -2.89 -7.08 -4.38
C LYS A 33 -2.08 -6.01 -3.65
N ASP A 34 -1.52 -5.04 -4.39
CA ASP A 34 -0.75 -3.95 -3.80
C ASP A 34 -1.63 -3.04 -2.93
N ALA A 35 -2.86 -2.75 -3.37
CA ALA A 35 -3.85 -2.00 -2.61
C ALA A 35 -4.18 -2.70 -1.28
N ALA A 36 -4.46 -4.00 -1.31
CA ALA A 36 -4.71 -4.79 -0.10
C ALA A 36 -3.52 -4.75 0.87
N ASN A 37 -2.28 -4.84 0.36
CA ASN A 37 -1.08 -4.73 1.18
C ASN A 37 -0.89 -3.33 1.77
N LEU A 38 -1.18 -2.28 0.99
CA LEU A 38 -1.12 -0.88 1.44
C LEU A 38 -2.15 -0.60 2.52
N ASP A 39 -3.38 -1.11 2.38
CA ASP A 39 -4.44 -0.95 3.38
C ASP A 39 -4.07 -1.64 4.69
N ASN A 40 -3.61 -2.89 4.64
CA ASN A 40 -3.11 -3.60 5.82
C ASN A 40 -2.00 -2.82 6.53
N LEU A 41 -1.02 -2.29 5.77
CA LEU A 41 0.07 -1.51 6.32
C LEU A 41 -0.41 -0.16 6.90
N ARG A 42 -1.40 0.47 6.29
CA ARG A 42 -2.03 1.70 6.78
C ARG A 42 -2.73 1.46 8.11
N GLU A 43 -3.43 0.35 8.27
CA GLU A 43 -4.05 -0.04 9.54
C GLU A 43 -3.02 -0.32 10.63
N GLU A 44 -1.96 -1.08 10.32
CA GLU A 44 -0.84 -1.32 11.25
C GLU A 44 -0.20 0.00 11.72
N LEU A 45 0.03 0.93 10.79
CA LEU A 45 0.57 2.26 11.09
C LEU A 45 -0.39 3.06 11.97
N GLY A 46 -1.69 3.02 11.70
CA GLY A 46 -2.70 3.69 12.52
C GLY A 46 -2.66 3.20 13.97
N LYS A 47 -2.63 1.87 14.17
CA LYS A 47 -2.52 1.25 15.50
C LYS A 47 -1.23 1.67 16.21
N LEU A 48 -0.08 1.55 15.54
CA LEU A 48 1.22 1.88 16.11
C LEU A 48 1.36 3.38 16.43
N ASN A 49 0.82 4.24 15.59
CA ASN A 49 0.83 5.68 15.83
C ASN A 49 -0.03 6.05 17.05
N ASN A 50 -1.18 5.39 17.24
CA ASN A 50 -2.00 5.56 18.43
C ASN A 50 -1.26 5.07 19.69
N GLU A 51 -0.64 3.89 19.65
CA GLU A 51 0.19 3.39 20.76
C GLU A 51 1.30 4.39 21.17
N VAL A 52 2.03 4.92 20.18
CA VAL A 52 3.08 5.92 20.41
C VAL A 52 2.50 7.21 20.98
N LYS A 53 1.35 7.67 20.48
CA LYS A 53 0.66 8.87 20.97
C LYS A 53 0.22 8.72 22.43
N ASP A 54 -0.38 7.57 22.77
CA ASP A 54 -0.86 7.29 24.12
C ASP A 54 0.29 7.17 25.11
N LEU A 55 1.38 6.48 24.72
CA LEU A 55 2.61 6.44 25.49
C LEU A 55 3.21 7.84 25.67
N GLY A 56 3.27 8.65 24.61
CA GLY A 56 3.76 10.02 24.67
C GLY A 56 2.92 10.90 25.60
N ALA A 57 1.60 10.77 25.57
CA ALA A 57 0.69 11.47 26.46
C ALA A 57 0.89 11.06 27.92
N TYR A 58 0.98 9.75 28.19
CA TYR A 58 1.29 9.23 29.53
C TYR A 58 2.61 9.80 30.04
N LEU A 59 3.68 9.75 29.24
CA LEU A 59 4.99 10.25 29.64
C LEU A 59 4.98 11.75 29.90
N LYS A 60 4.26 12.53 29.09
CA LYS A 60 4.10 13.98 29.28
C LYS A 60 3.37 14.30 30.60
N ASN A 61 2.28 13.60 30.90
CA ASN A 61 1.45 13.86 32.08
C ASN A 61 2.15 13.46 33.39
N ASN A 62 3.05 12.49 33.33
CA ASN A 62 3.81 12.02 34.48
C ASN A 62 5.24 12.60 34.54
N LYS A 63 5.56 13.55 33.66
CA LYS A 63 6.88 14.20 33.63
C LYS A 63 7.06 15.03 34.90
N GLY A 64 8.16 14.75 35.63
CA GLY A 64 8.51 15.50 36.84
C GLY A 64 7.81 15.05 38.12
N GLN A 65 7.08 13.93 38.10
CA GLN A 65 6.47 13.35 39.32
C GLN A 65 7.45 12.56 40.19
N PHE A 66 8.68 12.36 39.73
CA PHE A 66 9.65 11.49 40.38
C PHE A 66 11.03 12.15 40.43
N ASP A 67 11.62 12.17 41.62
CA ASP A 67 12.98 12.66 41.84
C ASP A 67 14.03 11.62 41.41
N GLU A 68 15.31 12.04 41.33
CA GLU A 68 16.41 11.17 40.87
C GLU A 68 16.63 9.95 41.77
N ASN A 69 16.32 10.06 43.06
CA ASN A 69 16.47 8.99 44.05
C ASN A 69 15.20 8.15 44.25
N ASP A 70 14.12 8.43 43.50
CA ASP A 70 12.87 7.69 43.63
C ASP A 70 13.01 6.27 43.07
N ASN A 71 12.79 5.27 43.92
CA ASN A 71 12.72 3.86 43.55
C ASN A 71 11.33 3.26 43.84
N SER A 72 10.29 4.08 43.75
CA SER A 72 8.90 3.66 43.87
C SER A 72 8.48 2.72 42.74
N ALA A 73 7.43 1.93 42.98
CA ALA A 73 6.81 1.13 41.93
C ALA A 73 6.31 2.00 40.76
N ALA A 74 5.84 3.21 41.06
CA ALA A 74 5.39 4.18 40.06
C ALA A 74 6.53 4.64 39.15
N ARG A 75 7.72 4.95 39.71
CA ARG A 75 8.92 5.28 38.92
C ARG A 75 9.35 4.15 38.00
N ARG A 76 9.34 2.90 38.49
CA ARG A 76 9.66 1.72 37.65
C ARG A 76 8.67 1.54 36.50
N ALA A 77 7.37 1.72 36.77
CA ALA A 77 6.34 1.67 35.73
C ALA A 77 6.52 2.78 34.68
N TYR A 78 6.84 4.00 35.11
CA TYR A 78 7.17 5.10 34.21
C TYR A 78 8.40 4.78 33.33
N GLN A 79 9.48 4.28 33.91
CA GLN A 79 10.67 3.87 33.14
C GLN A 79 10.39 2.75 32.15
N ALA A 80 9.53 1.78 32.52
CA ALA A 80 9.08 0.75 31.59
C ALA A 80 8.34 1.36 30.40
N LYS A 81 7.46 2.35 30.63
CA LYS A 81 6.76 3.09 29.57
C LYS A 81 7.70 3.93 28.70
N VAL A 82 8.76 4.51 29.26
CA VAL A 82 9.82 5.18 28.48
C VAL A 82 10.52 4.20 27.54
N LYS A 83 10.90 3.02 28.05
CA LYS A 83 11.52 1.97 27.24
C LYS A 83 10.58 1.49 26.14
N GLU A 84 9.31 1.28 26.47
CA GLU A 84 8.27 0.91 25.52
C GLU A 84 8.15 1.96 24.41
N TYR A 85 7.97 3.24 24.75
CA TYR A 85 7.90 4.34 23.79
C TYR A 85 9.12 4.37 22.86
N ASN A 86 10.33 4.34 23.44
CA ASN A 86 11.57 4.36 22.67
C ASN A 86 11.74 3.14 21.74
N SER A 87 11.19 1.98 22.11
CA SER A 87 11.20 0.78 21.26
C SER A 87 10.21 0.86 20.09
N ARG A 88 9.12 1.61 20.24
CA ARG A 88 8.06 1.75 19.21
C ARG A 88 8.42 2.75 18.12
N ILE A 89 9.14 3.82 18.45
CA ILE A 89 9.60 4.84 17.48
C ILE A 89 10.34 4.24 16.26
N PRO A 90 11.37 3.38 16.41
CA PRO A 90 12.06 2.82 15.25
C PRO A 90 11.16 1.89 14.42
N ILE A 91 10.22 1.18 15.05
CA ILE A 91 9.23 0.35 14.36
C ILE A 91 8.31 1.23 13.52
N LEU A 92 7.83 2.35 14.09
CA LEU A 92 6.97 3.32 13.39
C LEU A 92 7.71 3.89 12.18
N LYS A 93 8.95 4.35 12.36
CA LYS A 93 9.77 4.87 11.26
C LYS A 93 9.96 3.84 10.14
N LYS A 94 10.27 2.59 10.49
CA LYS A 94 10.47 1.50 9.51
C LYS A 94 9.18 1.19 8.72
N ARG A 95 8.04 1.14 9.41
CA ARG A 95 6.74 0.87 8.77
C ARG A 95 6.31 2.03 7.89
N THR A 96 6.54 3.27 8.31
CA THR A 96 6.26 4.47 7.50
C THR A 96 7.10 4.48 6.24
N GLN A 97 8.40 4.17 6.35
CA GLN A 97 9.26 4.06 5.18
C GLN A 97 8.76 2.99 4.21
N LYS A 98 8.43 1.79 4.72
CA LYS A 98 7.86 0.72 3.89
C LYS A 98 6.59 1.17 3.15
N TYR A 99 5.70 1.92 3.81
CA TYR A 99 4.50 2.45 3.17
C TYR A 99 4.84 3.44 2.05
N GLN A 100 5.80 4.34 2.28
CA GLN A 100 6.28 5.30 1.27
C GLN A 100 6.95 4.60 0.09
N ASP A 101 7.69 3.51 0.33
CA ASP A 101 8.34 2.73 -0.71
C ASP A 101 7.31 1.98 -1.58
N MET A 102 6.16 1.61 -1.01
CA MET A 102 5.09 0.89 -1.72
C MET A 102 4.11 1.82 -2.44
N ILE A 103 3.84 3.01 -1.90
CA ILE A 103 2.80 3.90 -2.46
C ILE A 103 3.18 4.43 -3.84
N LYS A 104 4.47 4.72 -4.08
CA LYS A 104 4.92 5.28 -5.37
C LYS A 104 4.76 4.27 -6.51
N PRO A 105 5.28 3.02 -6.44
CA PRO A 105 5.05 2.02 -7.47
C PRO A 105 3.57 1.74 -7.72
N TYR A 106 2.75 1.71 -6.67
CA TYR A 106 1.30 1.55 -6.81
C TYR A 106 0.66 2.71 -7.60
N LYS A 107 1.03 3.96 -7.29
CA LYS A 107 0.56 5.15 -8.03
C LYS A 107 1.01 5.15 -9.49
N ASP A 108 2.24 4.72 -9.76
CA ASP A 108 2.75 4.59 -11.13
C ASP A 108 1.95 3.54 -11.92
N LYS A 109 1.54 2.43 -11.28
CA LYS A 109 0.64 1.42 -11.88
C LYS A 109 -0.76 1.98 -12.12
N GLU A 110 -1.33 2.75 -11.19
CA GLU A 110 -2.63 3.41 -11.38
C GLU A 110 -2.62 4.32 -12.60
N VAL A 111 -1.61 5.19 -12.73
CA VAL A 111 -1.46 6.08 -13.88
C VAL A 111 -1.33 5.28 -15.18
N LYS A 112 -0.53 4.21 -15.17
CA LYS A 112 -0.37 3.34 -16.33
C LYS A 112 -1.68 2.66 -16.70
N PHE A 113 -2.43 2.13 -15.73
CA PHE A 113 -3.72 1.50 -15.98
C PHE A 113 -4.73 2.49 -16.56
N GLU A 114 -4.80 3.70 -16.02
CA GLU A 114 -5.68 4.75 -16.54
C GLU A 114 -5.35 5.12 -17.99
N GLN A 115 -4.07 5.24 -18.33
CA GLN A 115 -3.62 5.62 -19.66
C GLN A 115 -3.77 4.49 -20.69
N GLU A 116 -3.43 3.26 -20.30
CA GLU A 116 -3.26 2.15 -21.23
C GLU A 116 -4.44 1.19 -21.29
N CYS A 117 -5.32 1.20 -20.28
CA CYS A 117 -6.35 0.18 -20.11
C CYS A 117 -7.73 0.79 -19.93
N ASN A 118 -7.86 1.76 -19.03
CA ASN A 118 -9.16 2.32 -18.71
C ASN A 118 -9.75 3.07 -19.92
N ASN A 119 -11.03 2.87 -20.18
CA ASN A 119 -11.76 3.46 -21.31
C ASN A 119 -11.18 3.17 -22.70
N GLN A 120 -10.24 2.22 -22.83
CA GLN A 120 -9.72 1.82 -24.12
C GLN A 120 -10.69 0.85 -24.81
N PRO A 121 -11.01 1.07 -26.09
CA PRO A 121 -11.81 0.14 -26.88
C PRO A 121 -11.13 -1.23 -26.96
N TYR A 122 -11.91 -2.30 -26.92
CA TYR A 122 -11.45 -3.68 -27.11
C TYR A 122 -12.54 -4.49 -27.82
N TYR A 123 -12.17 -5.65 -28.36
CA TYR A 123 -13.14 -6.60 -28.89
C TYR A 123 -13.56 -7.61 -27.81
N GLU A 124 -14.87 -7.87 -27.71
CA GLU A 124 -15.46 -8.76 -26.70
C GLU A 124 -14.99 -10.21 -26.80
N ASP A 125 -14.66 -10.69 -28.00
CA ASP A 125 -14.10 -12.02 -28.21
C ASP A 125 -12.68 -12.15 -27.65
N ASP A 126 -11.86 -11.12 -27.84
CA ASP A 126 -10.52 -11.05 -27.26
C ASP A 126 -10.59 -11.00 -25.72
N TYR A 127 -11.53 -10.22 -25.16
CA TYR A 127 -11.75 -10.14 -23.71
C TYR A 127 -12.19 -11.48 -23.12
N LYS A 128 -13.21 -12.13 -23.69
CA LYS A 128 -13.69 -13.45 -23.24
C LYS A 128 -12.60 -14.51 -23.30
N ALA A 129 -11.77 -14.50 -24.34
CA ALA A 129 -10.66 -15.43 -24.46
C ALA A 129 -9.61 -15.25 -23.35
N ILE A 130 -9.43 -14.02 -22.86
CA ILE A 130 -8.58 -13.74 -21.68
C ILE A 130 -9.28 -14.15 -20.39
N GLU A 131 -10.57 -13.85 -20.20
CA GLU A 131 -11.32 -14.30 -19.02
C GLU A 131 -11.29 -15.83 -18.86
N GLU A 132 -11.52 -16.58 -19.94
CA GLU A 132 -11.44 -18.05 -19.92
C GLU A 132 -10.04 -18.56 -19.60
N LYS A 133 -8.99 -17.91 -20.14
CA LYS A 133 -7.59 -18.26 -19.86
C LYS A 133 -7.26 -18.04 -18.38
N MET A 134 -7.65 -16.89 -17.85
CA MET A 134 -7.34 -16.50 -16.46
C MET A 134 -8.17 -17.30 -15.46
N GLY A 135 -9.44 -17.58 -15.74
CA GLY A 135 -10.30 -18.43 -14.91
C GLY A 135 -9.90 -19.90 -14.89
N ARG A 136 -9.09 -20.37 -15.86
CA ARG A 136 -8.48 -21.71 -15.87
C ARG A 136 -7.07 -21.75 -15.26
N GLY A 137 -6.46 -20.59 -15.00
CA GLY A 137 -5.07 -20.44 -14.56
C GLY A 137 -4.88 -19.87 -13.15
N LEU A 138 -5.98 -19.60 -12.44
CA LEU A 138 -6.04 -19.34 -11.00
C LEU A 138 -6.40 -20.63 -10.25
#